data_AF-R0KNJ2-F1
#
_entry.id   AF-R0KNJ2-F1
#
_cell.length_a   1.000
_cell.length_b   1.000
_cell.length_c   1.000
_cell.angle_alpha   90.00
_cell.angle_beta   90.00
_cell.angle_gamma   90.00
#
_symmetry.space_group_name_H-M   'P 1'
#
loop_
_entity.id
_entity.type
_entity.pdbx_description
1 polymer ?
#
loop_
_entity_poly.entity_id
_entity_poly.type
_entity_poly.pdbx_seq_one_letter_code
_entity_poly.pdbx_strand_id
1 'polypeptide(L)'
;CPGVLLEEPGSLQYHFQYAYFRMGVRQKEMVKARLFRTPFAELRTRHIFLERRGLYHTPVKGQTQSNNPKLKEVLHLPEKDFVVNLARATLEEYEVFKKLLAREEEEEMKEEEEEEEEEDEDRDTEYIDGDKGWDDGRRV
;
A
#
# COMPACT_ATOMS: atom_id res chain seq x y z
N CYS A 1 -20.44 6.97 4.73
CA CYS A 1 -20.02 7.61 3.46
C CYS A 1 -20.84 6.95 2.38
N PRO A 2 -21.97 7.54 1.95
CA PRO A 2 -22.89 6.84 1.05
C PRO A 2 -22.26 6.49 -0.31
N GLY A 3 -21.32 7.32 -0.79
CA GLY A 3 -20.62 7.11 -2.07
C GLY A 3 -19.80 5.82 -2.18
N VAL A 4 -19.41 5.23 -1.05
CA VAL A 4 -18.70 3.94 -0.98
C VAL A 4 -19.47 2.83 -1.70
N LEU A 5 -20.80 2.91 -1.75
CA LEU A 5 -21.63 1.92 -2.46
C LEU A 5 -21.45 1.95 -3.99
N LEU A 6 -20.80 2.99 -4.51
CA LEU A 6 -20.53 3.18 -5.94
C LEU A 6 -19.06 2.91 -6.29
N GLU A 7 -18.19 2.72 -5.29
CA GLU A 7 -16.77 2.47 -5.49
C GLU A 7 -16.49 0.98 -5.76
N GLU A 8 -15.41 0.71 -6.48
CA GLU A 8 -14.98 -0.65 -6.80
C GLU A 8 -14.53 -1.38 -5.51
N PRO A 9 -15.00 -2.63 -5.25
CA PRO A 9 -14.74 -3.32 -4.00
C PRO A 9 -13.24 -3.52 -3.68
N GLY A 10 -12.41 -3.81 -4.68
CA GLY A 10 -10.96 -3.97 -4.54
C GLY A 10 -10.28 -2.70 -4.04
N SER A 11 -10.63 -1.55 -4.60
CA SER A 11 -10.12 -0.24 -4.18
C SER A 11 -10.47 0.07 -2.72
N LEU A 12 -11.73 -0.21 -2.32
CA LEU A 12 -12.17 -0.06 -0.93
C LEU A 12 -11.42 -1.01 0.01
N GLN A 13 -11.23 -2.26 -0.40
CA GLN A 13 -10.50 -3.26 0.36
C GLN A 13 -9.04 -2.83 0.54
N TYR A 14 -8.38 -2.38 -0.52
CA TYR A 14 -7.00 -1.91 -0.48
C TYR A 14 -6.84 -0.70 0.45
N HIS A 15 -7.74 0.28 0.33
CA HIS A 15 -7.78 1.45 1.20
C HIS A 15 -7.95 1.04 2.69
N PHE A 16 -8.86 0.12 2.97
CA PHE A 16 -9.03 -0.44 4.31
C PHE A 16 -7.77 -1.17 4.82
N GLN A 17 -7.20 -2.05 4.00
CA GLN A 17 -6.03 -2.85 4.33
C GLN A 17 -4.82 -1.97 4.61
N TYR A 18 -4.60 -0.91 3.82
CA TYR A 18 -3.54 0.05 4.07
C TYR A 18 -3.72 0.71 5.45
N ALA A 19 -4.90 1.24 5.75
CA ALA A 19 -5.14 1.87 7.04
C ALA A 19 -5.01 0.87 8.22
N TYR A 20 -5.39 -0.40 8.02
CA TYR A 20 -5.36 -1.41 9.08
C TYR A 20 -3.96 -1.99 9.31
N PHE A 21 -3.31 -2.47 8.25
CA PHE A 21 -2.02 -3.15 8.33
C PHE A 21 -0.84 -2.18 8.26
N ARG A 22 -0.87 -1.24 7.31
CA ARG A 22 0.26 -0.33 7.08
C ARG A 22 0.31 0.83 8.06
N MET A 23 -0.85 1.37 8.47
CA MET A 23 -0.92 2.47 9.45
C MET A 23 -1.22 2.00 10.88
N GLY A 24 -1.61 0.73 11.06
CA GLY A 24 -1.98 0.13 12.35
C GLY A 24 -3.24 0.72 12.99
N VAL A 25 -4.13 1.34 12.20
CA VAL A 25 -5.35 1.96 12.72
C VAL A 25 -6.41 0.89 13.01
N ARG A 26 -7.19 1.07 14.08
CA ARG A 26 -8.30 0.17 14.42
C ARG A 26 -9.59 0.58 13.71
N GLN A 27 -10.42 -0.41 13.36
CA GLN A 27 -11.72 -0.22 12.69
C GLN A 27 -12.60 0.86 13.33
N LYS A 28 -12.70 0.87 14.67
CA LYS A 28 -13.48 1.89 15.41
C LYS A 28 -13.00 3.31 15.12
N GLU A 29 -11.70 3.52 14.99
CA GLU A 29 -11.12 4.82 14.66
C GLU A 29 -11.37 5.19 13.20
N MET A 30 -11.21 4.24 12.26
CA MET A 30 -11.52 4.46 10.84
C MET A 30 -12.96 4.91 10.63
N VAL A 31 -13.93 4.28 11.31
CA VAL A 31 -15.35 4.65 11.24
C VAL A 31 -15.57 6.06 11.80
N LYS A 32 -14.98 6.37 12.96
CA LYS A 32 -15.09 7.71 13.57
C LYS A 32 -14.47 8.79 12.70
N ALA A 33 -13.35 8.49 12.06
CA ALA A 33 -12.64 9.37 11.15
C ALA A 33 -13.27 9.38 9.74
N ARG A 34 -14.27 8.54 9.45
CA ARG A 34 -14.89 8.45 8.11
C ARG A 34 -13.85 8.24 7.00
N LEU A 35 -12.98 7.24 7.18
CA LEU A 35 -11.84 6.91 6.29
C LEU A 35 -12.14 7.13 4.80
N PHE A 36 -13.18 6.48 4.29
CA PHE A 36 -13.60 6.53 2.88
C PHE A 36 -14.23 7.87 2.42
N ARG A 37 -14.00 8.98 3.12
CA ARG A 37 -14.27 10.32 2.56
C ARG A 37 -13.04 10.95 1.92
N THR A 38 -11.87 10.50 2.31
CA THR A 38 -10.59 10.98 1.80
C THR A 38 -10.14 10.02 0.71
N PRO A 39 -9.76 10.48 -0.48
CA PRO A 39 -9.22 9.61 -1.51
C PRO A 39 -7.98 8.85 -1.02
N PHE A 40 -7.78 7.62 -1.50
CA PHE A 40 -6.66 6.78 -1.07
C PHE A 40 -5.30 7.45 -1.30
N ALA A 41 -5.09 8.09 -2.45
CA ALA A 41 -3.84 8.80 -2.75
C ALA A 41 -3.52 9.90 -1.72
N GLU A 42 -4.55 10.62 -1.25
CA GLU A 42 -4.38 11.66 -0.23
C GLU A 42 -4.08 11.04 1.15
N LEU A 43 -4.76 9.95 1.52
CA LEU A 43 -4.43 9.18 2.73
C LEU A 43 -2.96 8.75 2.72
N ARG A 44 -2.52 8.09 1.64
CA ARG A 44 -1.19 7.52 1.48
C ARG A 44 -0.13 8.62 1.54
N THR A 45 -0.29 9.68 0.76
CA THR A 45 0.63 10.83 0.74
C THR A 45 0.80 11.44 2.13
N ARG A 46 -0.31 11.75 2.81
CA ARG A 46 -0.27 12.39 4.13
C ARG A 46 0.37 11.47 5.17
N HIS A 47 0.08 10.18 5.12
CA HIS A 47 0.66 9.20 6.03
C HIS A 47 2.18 9.06 5.84
N ILE A 48 2.64 8.82 4.60
CA ILE A 48 4.07 8.63 4.30
C ILE A 48 4.85 9.91 4.64
N PHE A 49 4.28 11.08 4.36
CA PHE A 49 4.93 12.35 4.72
C PHE A 49 5.17 12.48 6.23
N LEU A 50 4.15 12.18 7.05
CA LEU A 50 4.30 12.20 8.50
C LEU A 50 5.29 11.13 9.00
N GLU A 51 5.28 9.94 8.40
CA GLU A 51 6.19 8.86 8.77
C GLU A 51 7.65 9.21 8.47
N ARG A 52 7.97 9.70 7.27
CA ARG A 52 9.32 10.14 6.89
C ARG A 52 9.82 11.32 7.72
N ARG A 53 8.90 12.06 8.34
CA ARG A 53 9.20 13.12 9.30
C ARG A 53 9.32 12.65 10.76
N GLY A 54 9.11 11.37 11.03
CA GLY A 54 9.08 10.83 12.40
C GLY A 54 7.89 11.33 13.24
N LEU A 55 6.84 11.84 12.60
CA LEU A 55 5.63 12.34 13.25
C LEU A 55 4.50 11.30 13.26
N TYR A 56 4.69 10.18 12.56
CA TYR A 56 3.82 9.02 12.61
C TYR A 56 4.65 7.75 12.72
N HIS A 57 4.29 6.86 13.63
CA HIS A 57 4.94 5.57 13.81
C HIS A 57 3.88 4.47 13.77
N THR A 58 4.03 3.51 12.87
CA THR A 58 3.09 2.38 12.77
C THR A 58 3.10 1.57 14.08
N PRO A 59 1.97 1.47 14.81
CA PRO A 59 1.93 0.76 16.08
C PRO A 59 2.32 -0.71 15.95
N VAL A 60 3.31 -1.16 16.73
CA VAL A 60 3.69 -2.57 16.80
C VAL A 60 2.71 -3.32 17.72
N LYS A 61 2.37 -4.57 17.37
CA LYS A 61 1.53 -5.43 18.20
C LYS A 61 2.08 -5.49 19.63
N GLY A 62 1.26 -5.09 20.62
CA GLY A 62 1.63 -5.08 22.04
C GLY A 62 2.02 -3.71 22.60
N GLN A 63 2.23 -2.68 21.77
CA GLN A 63 2.38 -1.30 22.24
C GLN A 63 1.01 -0.63 22.39
N THR A 64 0.79 0.00 23.53
CA THR A 64 -0.51 0.59 23.91
C THR A 64 -0.60 2.10 23.69
N GLN A 65 0.52 2.79 23.43
CA GLN A 65 0.52 4.23 23.23
C GLN A 65 1.39 4.61 22.02
N SER A 66 0.73 5.12 20.98
CA SER A 66 1.38 5.85 19.90
C SER A 66 1.16 7.34 20.12
N ASN A 67 2.21 8.16 20.02
CA ASN A 67 2.09 9.64 19.97
C ASN A 67 1.60 10.14 18.60
N ASN A 68 1.01 9.26 17.79
CA ASN A 68 0.53 9.59 16.47
C ASN A 68 -0.62 10.60 16.55
N PRO A 69 -0.70 11.53 15.58
CA PRO A 69 -1.89 12.32 15.32
C PRO A 69 -3.15 11.47 15.26
N LYS A 70 -4.29 12.05 15.66
CA LYS A 70 -5.58 11.37 15.49
C LYS A 70 -5.82 11.18 14.00
N LEU A 71 -6.36 10.02 13.59
CA LEU A 71 -6.62 9.78 12.16
C LEU A 71 -7.48 10.89 11.54
N LYS A 72 -8.48 11.41 12.26
CA LYS A 72 -9.33 12.52 11.77
C LYS A 72 -8.52 13.77 11.40
N GLU A 73 -7.45 14.08 12.14
CA GLU A 73 -6.58 15.25 11.87
C GLU A 73 -5.72 14.99 10.64
N VAL A 74 -5.19 13.78 10.49
CA VAL A 74 -4.46 13.37 9.28
C VAL A 74 -5.36 13.50 8.05
N LEU A 75 -6.61 13.04 8.11
CA LEU A 75 -7.49 12.98 6.94
C LEU A 75 -8.20 14.27 6.56
N HIS A 76 -8.67 15.04 7.55
CA HIS A 76 -9.67 16.10 7.30
C HIS A 76 -9.16 17.51 7.53
N LEU A 77 -7.94 17.69 8.02
CA LEU A 77 -7.36 19.04 8.07
C LEU A 77 -7.21 19.58 6.65
N PRO A 78 -7.51 20.88 6.43
CA PRO A 78 -7.11 21.57 5.20
C PRO A 78 -5.61 21.37 4.97
N GLU A 79 -5.18 21.25 3.71
CA GLU A 79 -3.79 20.94 3.37
C GLU A 79 -2.80 21.89 4.07
N LYS A 80 -3.09 23.19 4.09
CA LYS A 80 -2.27 24.18 4.81
C LYS A 80 -2.12 23.88 6.30
N ASP A 81 -3.20 23.51 6.99
CA ASP A 81 -3.17 23.22 8.42
C ASP A 81 -2.50 21.87 8.69
N PHE A 82 -2.73 20.89 7.83
CA PHE A 82 -2.02 19.62 7.86
C PHE A 82 -0.51 19.85 7.75
N VAL A 83 -0.07 20.61 6.75
CA VAL A 83 1.36 20.85 6.48
C VAL A 83 2.02 21.67 7.60
N VAL A 84 1.44 22.82 7.95
CA VAL A 84 2.07 23.76 8.89
C VAL A 84 1.94 23.30 10.33
N ASN A 85 0.75 22.88 10.75
CA ASN A 85 0.48 22.60 12.16
C ASN A 85 0.76 21.15 12.53
N LEU A 86 0.42 20.20 11.66
CA LEU A 86 0.58 18.77 11.95
C LEU A 86 1.95 18.25 11.52
N ALA A 87 2.32 18.47 10.26
CA ALA A 87 3.57 17.99 9.68
C ALA A 87 4.77 18.89 9.98
N ARG A 88 4.57 20.11 10.50
CA ARG A 88 5.63 21.08 10.83
C ARG A 88 6.54 21.42 9.65
N ALA A 89 5.94 21.54 8.46
CA ALA A 89 6.62 21.80 7.19
C ALA A 89 6.11 23.08 6.52
N THR A 90 6.76 23.45 5.43
CA THR A 90 6.27 24.44 4.46
C THR A 90 5.42 23.77 3.39
N LEU A 91 4.54 24.54 2.75
CA LEU A 91 3.75 24.05 1.60
C LEU A 91 4.65 23.62 0.45
N GLU A 92 5.75 24.33 0.20
CA GLU A 92 6.70 24.01 -0.85
C GLU A 92 7.36 22.64 -0.62
N GLU A 93 7.82 22.36 0.60
CA GLU A 93 8.37 21.04 0.95
C GLU A 93 7.36 19.91 0.69
N TYR A 94 6.08 20.14 1.00
CA TYR A 94 5.04 19.16 0.77
C TYR A 94 4.71 18.97 -0.72
N GLU A 95 4.70 20.05 -1.51
CA GLU A 95 4.52 19.96 -2.97
C GLU A 95 5.68 19.23 -3.66
N VAL A 96 6.91 19.49 -3.24
CA VAL A 96 8.09 18.76 -3.73
C VAL A 96 8.00 17.29 -3.32
N PHE A 97 7.61 17.02 -2.08
CA PHE A 97 7.43 15.66 -1.59
C PHE A 97 6.41 14.87 -2.42
N LYS A 98 5.25 15.45 -2.76
CA LYS A 98 4.24 14.81 -3.61
C LYS A 98 4.81 14.34 -4.96
N LYS A 99 5.67 15.16 -5.58
CA LYS A 99 6.33 14.83 -6.85
C LYS A 99 7.36 13.71 -6.70
N LEU A 100 8.14 13.74 -5.62
CA LEU A 100 9.12 12.68 -5.33
C LEU A 100 8.42 11.35 -5.06
N LEU A 101 7.37 11.36 -4.24
CA LEU A 101 6.60 10.16 -3.93
C LEU A 101 5.94 9.56 -5.17
N ALA A 102 5.39 10.39 -6.07
CA ALA A 102 4.82 9.91 -7.32
C ALA A 102 5.88 9.24 -8.22
N ARG A 103 7.10 9.79 -8.26
CA ARG A 103 8.21 9.18 -9.02
C ARG A 103 8.66 7.85 -8.42
N GLU A 104 8.75 7.78 -7.09
CA GLU A 104 9.08 6.54 -6.38
C GLU A 104 8.04 5.44 -6.67
N GLU A 105 6.75 5.79 -6.69
CA GLU A 105 5.67 4.85 -7.04
C GLU A 105 5.75 4.38 -8.50
N GLU A 106 6.10 5.26 -9.44
CA GLU A 106 6.34 4.89 -10.84
C GLU A 106 7.57 4.00 -11.04
N GLU A 107 8.59 4.15 -10.20
CA GLU A 107 9.79 3.30 -10.20
C GLU A 107 9.45 1.92 -9.61
N GLU A 108 8.77 1.86 -8.44
CA GLU A 108 8.32 0.62 -7.79
C GLU A 108 7.42 -0.23 -8.73
N MET A 109 6.48 0.40 -9.44
CA MET A 109 5.60 -0.34 -10.38
C MET A 109 6.37 -0.96 -11.56
N LYS A 110 7.42 -0.30 -12.05
CA LYS A 110 8.23 -0.86 -13.15
C LYS A 110 9.08 -2.03 -12.69
N GLU A 111 9.62 -1.94 -11.47
CA GLU A 111 10.37 -3.05 -10.87
C GLU A 111 9.46 -4.27 -10.67
N GLU A 112 8.22 -4.07 -10.20
CA GLU A 112 7.22 -5.14 -10.08
C GLU A 112 6.85 -5.76 -11.45
N GLU A 113 6.68 -4.93 -12.49
CA GLU A 113 6.41 -5.42 -13.86
C GLU A 113 7.59 -6.22 -14.44
N GLU A 114 8.84 -5.78 -14.22
CA GLU A 114 10.05 -6.49 -14.66
C GLU A 114 10.22 -7.84 -13.94
N GLU A 115 9.91 -7.92 -12.63
CA GLU A 115 9.96 -9.18 -11.87
C GLU A 115 8.91 -10.20 -12.37
N GLU A 116 7.70 -9.76 -12.71
CA GLU A 116 6.66 -10.64 -13.27
C GLU A 116 7.04 -11.19 -14.65
N GLU A 117 7.69 -10.38 -15.50
CA GLU A 117 8.18 -10.83 -16.80
C GLU A 117 9.28 -11.90 -16.68
N GLU A 118 10.20 -11.79 -15.71
CA GLU A 118 11.24 -12.80 -15.49
C GLU A 118 10.68 -14.13 -14.92
N GLU A 119 9.65 -14.10 -14.07
CA GLU A 119 9.03 -15.32 -13.51
C GLU A 119 8.29 -16.16 -14.57
N ASP A 120 7.77 -15.54 -15.64
CA ASP A 120 7.08 -16.23 -16.73
C ASP A 120 8.04 -16.93 -17.70
N GLU A 121 9.29 -16.47 -17.85
CA GLU A 121 10.30 -17.10 -18.73
C GLU A 121 10.85 -18.43 -18.16
N ASP A 122 10.81 -18.62 -16.84
CA ASP A 122 11.34 -19.83 -16.17
C ASP A 122 10.35 -21.02 -16.15
N ARG A 123 9.10 -20.84 -16.59
CA ARG A 123 8.05 -21.88 -16.52
C ARG A 123 8.04 -22.90 -17.67
N ASP A 124 8.82 -22.68 -18.72
CA ASP A 124 8.74 -23.44 -19.98
C ASP A 124 9.77 -24.60 -20.12
N THR A 125 10.51 -24.98 -19.07
CA THR A 125 11.59 -25.99 -19.16
C THR A 125 11.35 -27.37 -18.53
N GLU A 126 10.16 -27.69 -18.00
CA GLU A 126 9.89 -29.02 -17.40
C GLU A 126 8.89 -29.91 -18.18
N TYR A 127 9.15 -30.22 -19.45
CA TYR A 127 8.56 -31.42 -20.08
C TYR A 127 9.51 -32.03 -21.14
N ILE A 128 10.53 -32.77 -20.71
CA ILE A 128 11.17 -33.80 -21.56
C ILE A 128 10.58 -35.16 -21.19
N ASP A 129 9.53 -35.48 -21.96
CA ASP A 129 8.97 -36.77 -22.31
C ASP A 129 9.64 -38.02 -21.70
N GLY A 130 8.95 -38.60 -20.72
CA GLY A 130 9.13 -40.00 -20.36
C GLY A 130 8.13 -40.86 -21.12
N ASP A 131 8.50 -41.43 -22.27
CA ASP A 131 7.79 -42.60 -22.81
C ASP A 131 8.59 -43.49 -23.80
N LYS A 132 8.73 -44.76 -23.38
CA LYS A 132 8.76 -46.03 -24.14
C LYS A 132 9.92 -46.41 -25.08
N GLY A 133 10.59 -47.49 -24.66
CA GLY A 133 11.11 -48.54 -25.55
C GLY A 133 10.93 -49.92 -24.91
N TRP A 134 9.92 -50.67 -25.34
CA TRP A 134 9.78 -52.11 -25.03
C TRP A 134 10.82 -52.86 -25.86
N ASP A 135 11.62 -53.75 -25.25
CA ASP A 135 12.38 -54.72 -26.02
C ASP A 135 12.31 -56.14 -25.43
N ASP A 136 12.26 -57.08 -26.36
CA ASP A 136 11.56 -58.36 -26.37
C ASP A 136 12.26 -59.48 -25.57
N GLY A 137 11.56 -60.00 -24.56
CA GLY A 137 11.97 -61.17 -23.80
C GLY A 137 11.43 -62.48 -24.38
N ARG A 138 11.98 -62.95 -25.51
CA ARG A 138 11.73 -64.30 -26.03
C ARG A 138 13.03 -65.10 -26.13
N ARG A 139 13.28 -65.96 -25.14
CA ARG A 139 14.25 -67.07 -25.25
C ARG A 139 13.58 -68.37 -24.82
N VAL A 140 13.30 -69.20 -25.82
CA VAL A 140 13.13 -70.67 -25.70
C VAL A 140 14.49 -71.33 -25.59
#